data_AF-A0A1M3CD16-F1
#
_entry.id   AF-A0A1M3CD16-F1
#
_cell.length_a   1.000
_cell.length_b   1.000
_cell.length_c   1.000
_cell.angle_alpha   90.00
_cell.angle_beta   90.00
_cell.angle_gamma   90.00
#
_symmetry.space_group_name_H-M   'P 1'
#
loop_
_entity.id
_entity.type
_entity.pdbx_description
1 polymer ?
#
loop_
_entity_poly.entity_id
_entity_poly.type
_entity_poly.pdbx_seq_one_letter_code
_entity_poly.pdbx_strand_id
1 'polypeptide(L)'
;MMLPYLWPLDVNPAVLSEALDIVMRYLTFSGHAVRRAELRQDAAHAMIVAWRSGVRHKIQLSNRGIAAVEKVISGEELLPS
;
A
#
# COMPACT_ATOMS: atom_id res chain seq x y z
N MET A 1 -0.20 9.66 -15.21
CA MET A 1 -0.04 8.19 -15.13
C MET A 1 0.89 7.90 -13.96
N MET A 2 0.54 7.00 -13.04
CA MET A 2 1.45 6.64 -11.93
C MET A 2 2.47 5.63 -12.45
N LEU A 3 3.77 5.86 -12.20
CA LEU A 3 4.83 4.93 -12.64
C LEU A 3 4.57 3.52 -12.05
N PRO A 4 4.76 2.42 -12.80
CA PRO A 4 4.58 1.07 -12.28
C PRO A 4 5.51 0.79 -11.08
N TYR A 5 5.05 -0.03 -10.14
CA TYR A 5 5.87 -0.43 -8.98
C TYR A 5 6.75 -1.61 -9.39
N LEU A 6 8.03 -1.58 -9.01
CA LEU A 6 8.93 -2.70 -9.26
C LEU A 6 8.79 -3.71 -8.11
N TRP A 7 8.06 -4.77 -8.38
CA TRP A 7 7.85 -5.84 -7.42
C TRP A 7 9.07 -6.78 -7.34
N PRO A 8 9.34 -7.38 -6.17
CA PRO A 8 10.29 -8.48 -6.05
C PRO A 8 9.95 -9.67 -6.97
N LEU A 9 10.97 -10.43 -7.37
CA LEU A 9 10.80 -11.58 -8.29
C LEU A 9 10.03 -12.75 -7.67
N ASP A 10 9.92 -12.83 -6.33
CA ASP A 10 9.24 -13.90 -5.59
C ASP A 10 7.72 -13.70 -5.43
N VAL A 11 7.16 -12.68 -6.08
CA VAL A 11 5.73 -12.34 -5.98
C VAL A 11 5.02 -12.40 -7.33
N ASN A 12 3.68 -12.41 -7.32
CA ASN A 12 2.90 -12.20 -8.55
C ASN A 12 2.66 -10.69 -8.77
N PRO A 13 3.37 -10.03 -9.70
CA PRO A 13 3.29 -8.59 -9.87
C PRO A 13 1.91 -8.12 -10.35
N ALA A 14 1.15 -8.95 -11.08
CA ALA A 14 -0.19 -8.58 -11.53
C ALA A 14 -1.13 -8.44 -10.33
N VAL A 15 -1.17 -9.45 -9.46
CA VAL A 15 -2.04 -9.44 -8.27
C VAL A 15 -1.69 -8.30 -7.32
N LEU A 16 -0.38 -8.10 -7.06
CA LEU A 16 0.06 -7.02 -6.17
C LEU A 16 -0.13 -5.63 -6.81
N SER A 17 0.01 -5.47 -8.12
CA SER A 17 -0.27 -4.18 -8.77
C SER A 17 -1.74 -3.81 -8.68
N GLU A 18 -2.66 -4.75 -8.95
CA GLU A 18 -4.09 -4.48 -8.82
C GLU A 18 -4.50 -4.18 -7.37
N ALA A 19 -3.90 -4.89 -6.41
CA ALA A 19 -4.11 -4.59 -4.99
C ALA A 19 -3.56 -3.19 -4.62
N LEU A 20 -2.39 -2.82 -5.13
CA LEU A 20 -1.78 -1.52 -4.85
C LEU A 20 -2.62 -0.40 -5.46
N ASP A 21 -3.18 -0.59 -6.66
CA ASP A 21 -4.10 0.37 -7.28
C ASP A 21 -5.33 0.66 -6.42
N ILE A 22 -5.86 -0.35 -5.71
CA ILE A 22 -6.94 -0.14 -4.73
C ILE A 22 -6.47 0.76 -3.59
N VAL A 23 -5.28 0.50 -3.03
CA VAL A 23 -4.71 1.36 -1.97
C VAL A 23 -4.51 2.79 -2.47
N MET A 24 -4.00 2.95 -3.70
CA MET A 24 -3.76 4.27 -4.26
C MET A 24 -5.06 5.06 -4.49
N ARG A 25 -6.15 4.37 -4.88
CA ARG A 25 -7.48 4.99 -4.97
C ARG A 25 -7.99 5.40 -3.60
N TYR A 26 -7.84 4.55 -2.58
CA TYR A 26 -8.17 4.89 -1.19
C TYR A 26 -7.43 6.16 -0.71
N LEU A 27 -6.12 6.26 -0.97
CA LEU A 27 -5.33 7.45 -0.60
C LEU A 27 -5.81 8.71 -1.32
N THR A 28 -6.21 8.59 -2.59
CA THR A 28 -6.79 9.72 -3.34
C THR A 28 -8.13 10.15 -2.73
N PHE A 29 -9.01 9.21 -2.38
CA PHE A 29 -10.31 9.53 -1.79
C PHE A 29 -10.22 10.07 -0.35
N SER A 30 -9.21 9.68 0.42
CA SER A 30 -8.99 10.15 1.80
C SER A 30 -8.21 11.46 1.89
N GLY A 31 -7.85 12.11 0.77
CA GLY A 31 -7.16 13.40 0.76
C GLY A 31 -5.63 13.30 0.96
N HIS A 32 -5.06 12.10 1.04
CA HIS A 32 -3.65 11.85 1.28
C HIS A 32 -2.78 11.88 0.01
N ALA A 33 -3.20 12.62 -1.01
CA ALA A 33 -2.53 12.65 -2.31
C ALA A 33 -1.12 13.27 -2.28
N VAL A 34 -0.82 14.12 -1.29
CA VAL A 34 0.50 14.79 -1.15
C VAL A 34 1.59 13.79 -0.73
N ARG A 35 1.28 12.89 0.22
CA ARG A 35 2.18 11.85 0.74
C ARG A 35 2.18 10.56 -0.11
N ARG A 36 1.59 10.61 -1.31
CA ARG A 36 1.24 9.42 -2.10
C ARG A 36 2.44 8.54 -2.45
N ALA A 37 3.62 9.10 -2.65
CA ALA A 37 4.81 8.32 -3.00
C ALA A 37 5.37 7.52 -1.80
N GLU A 38 5.42 8.12 -0.62
CA GLU A 38 5.88 7.50 0.62
C GLU A 38 4.90 6.42 1.08
N LEU A 39 3.62 6.78 1.20
CA LEU A 39 2.55 5.84 1.59
C LEU A 39 2.40 4.67 0.61
N ARG A 40 2.74 4.88 -0.68
CA ARG A 40 2.79 3.79 -1.66
C ARG A 40 3.87 2.77 -1.33
N GLN A 41 5.04 3.21 -0.84
CA GLN A 41 6.12 2.30 -0.44
C GLN A 41 5.72 1.49 0.80
N ASP A 42 5.13 2.14 1.80
CA ASP A 42 4.66 1.46 3.01
C ASP A 42 3.58 0.42 2.72
N ALA A 43 2.62 0.78 1.87
CA ALA A 43 1.59 -0.14 1.40
C ALA A 43 2.18 -1.34 0.67
N ALA A 44 3.09 -1.10 -0.29
CA ALA A 44 3.73 -2.15 -1.05
C ALA A 44 4.55 -3.09 -0.16
N HIS A 45 5.27 -2.55 0.83
CA HIS A 45 6.02 -3.35 1.80
C HIS A 45 5.11 -4.28 2.61
N ALA A 46 4.02 -3.74 3.18
CA ALA A 46 3.05 -4.54 3.94
C ALA A 46 2.41 -5.65 3.10
N MET A 47 2.14 -5.38 1.82
CA MET A 47 1.61 -6.37 0.87
C MET A 47 2.62 -7.47 0.55
N ILE A 48 3.91 -7.15 0.39
CA ILE A 48 4.98 -8.13 0.18
C ILE A 48 5.11 -9.05 1.41
N VAL A 49 5.06 -8.49 2.63
CA VAL A 49 5.09 -9.27 3.87
C VAL A 49 3.89 -10.21 3.95
N ALA A 50 2.69 -9.73 3.64
CA ALA A 50 1.48 -10.55 3.60
C ALA A 50 1.53 -11.64 2.52
N TRP A 51 2.12 -11.34 1.35
CA TRP A 51 2.35 -12.34 0.31
C TRP A 51 3.29 -13.44 0.81
N ARG A 52 4.40 -13.07 1.45
CA ARG A 52 5.36 -14.04 1.99
C ARG A 52 4.78 -14.91 3.10
N SER A 53 3.73 -14.44 3.80
CA SER A 53 2.98 -15.25 4.78
C SER A 53 1.82 -16.07 4.19
N GLY A 54 1.66 -16.09 2.87
CA GLY A 54 0.68 -16.95 2.18
C GLY A 54 -0.60 -16.25 1.75
N VAL A 55 -0.77 -14.95 1.97
CA VAL A 55 -1.94 -14.22 1.49
C VAL A 55 -1.88 -14.10 -0.04
N ARG A 56 -2.94 -14.54 -0.74
CA ARG A 56 -3.03 -14.49 -2.20
C ARG A 56 -4.25 -13.70 -2.71
N HIS A 57 -5.24 -13.47 -1.86
CA HIS A 57 -6.45 -12.76 -2.26
C HIS A 57 -6.20 -11.25 -2.35
N LYS A 58 -6.50 -10.66 -3.53
CA LYS A 58 -6.26 -9.25 -3.84
C LYS A 58 -6.81 -8.28 -2.79
N ILE A 59 -8.06 -8.47 -2.36
CA ILE A 59 -8.70 -7.57 -1.38
C ILE A 59 -8.03 -7.69 0.00
N GLN A 60 -7.55 -8.88 0.37
CA GLN A 60 -6.84 -9.04 1.64
C GLN A 60 -5.49 -8.31 1.59
N LEU A 61 -4.78 -8.41 0.47
CA LEU A 61 -3.53 -7.67 0.26
C LEU A 61 -3.75 -6.15 0.31
N SER A 62 -4.76 -5.63 -0.40
CA SER A 62 -5.07 -4.19 -0.35
C SER A 62 -5.44 -3.74 1.07
N ASN A 63 -6.20 -4.54 1.82
CA ASN A 63 -6.54 -4.21 3.20
C ASN A 63 -5.29 -4.15 4.10
N ARG A 64 -4.29 -5.01 3.87
CA ARG A 64 -2.99 -4.92 4.57
C ARG A 64 -2.24 -3.64 4.23
N GLY A 65 -2.25 -3.24 2.95
CA GLY A 65 -1.68 -1.97 2.51
C GLY A 65 -2.37 -0.75 3.14
N ILE A 66 -3.70 -0.72 3.12
CA ILE A 66 -4.51 0.34 3.74
C ILE A 66 -4.22 0.45 5.25
N ALA A 67 -4.24 -0.68 5.97
CA ALA A 67 -3.95 -0.68 7.39
C ALA A 67 -2.52 -0.22 7.72
N ALA A 68 -1.55 -0.41 6.81
CA ALA A 68 -0.19 0.09 6.99
C ALA A 68 -0.13 1.61 6.83
N VAL A 69 -0.76 2.17 5.79
CA VAL A 69 -0.76 3.62 5.56
C VAL A 69 -1.55 4.37 6.63
N GLU A 70 -2.67 3.82 7.11
CA GLU A 70 -3.44 4.43 8.20
C GLU A 70 -2.62 4.55 9.49
N LYS A 71 -1.79 3.53 9.79
CA LYS A 71 -0.89 3.59 10.96
C LYS A 71 0.15 4.70 10.83
N VAL A 72 0.71 4.91 9.64
CA VAL A 72 1.68 5.99 9.39
C VAL A 72 0.99 7.35 9.55
N ILE A 73 -0.17 7.52 8.93
CA ILE A 73 -0.97 8.76 9.00
C ILE A 73 -1.32 9.10 10.47
N SER A 74 -1.87 8.14 11.22
CA SER A 74 -2.22 8.37 12.63
C SER A 74 -1.00 8.59 13.52
N GLY A 75 0.14 7.97 13.21
CA GLY A 75 1.39 8.19 13.93
C GLY A 75 1.95 9.60 13.72
N GLU A 76 1.82 10.14 12.51
CA GLU A 76 2.25 11.51 12.16
C GLU A 76 1.32 12.58 12.76
N GLU A 77 0.00 12.35 12.82
CA GLU A 77 -0.94 13.28 13.46
C GLU A 77 -0.72 13.45 14.97
N LEU A 78 -0.05 12.48 15.62
CA LEU A 78 0.23 12.49 17.05
C LEU A 78 1.55 13.20 17.43
N LEU A 79 2.41 13.54 16.46
CA LEU A 79 3.64 14.29 16.69
C LEU A 79 3.41 15.76 16.29
N PRO A 80 3.26 16.70 17.24
CA PRO A 80 3.13 18.11 16.89
C PRO A 80 4.49 18.66 16.43
N SER A 81 4.44 19.45 15.36
CA SER A 81 5.53 20.24 14.79
C SER A 81 6.16 21.21 15.78
#